data_AF-A0A662HYD8-F1
#
_entry.id   AF-A0A662HYD8-F1
#
_cell.length_a   1.000
_cell.length_b   1.000
_cell.length_c   1.000
_cell.angle_alpha   90.00
_cell.angle_beta   90.00
_cell.angle_gamma   90.00
#
_symmetry.space_group_name_H-M   'P 1'
#
loop_
_entity.id
_entity.type
_entity.pdbx_description
1 polymer ?
#
loop_
_entity_poly.entity_id
_entity_poly.type
_entity_poly.pdbx_seq_one_letter_code
_entity_poly.pdbx_strand_id
1 'polypeptide(L)'
;MVEILEKVAKYKYNYGIIYIGLSVIQEEFKLTYPTVKGYLKALKLKQEGFKDLIDLLLYTTSLMHNLLFVTRDNALVDFLESLGENLENILYEEEFLEKYSK
;
A
#
# COMPACT_ATOMS: atom_id res chain seq x y z
N MET A 1 -1.10 -7.42 -5.58
CA MET A 1 -1.68 -7.87 -6.87
C MET A 1 -3.19 -7.76 -6.93
N VAL A 2 -3.95 -8.25 -5.95
CA VAL A 2 -5.42 -8.21 -5.97
C VAL A 2 -5.96 -6.80 -6.23
N GLU A 3 -5.45 -5.79 -5.53
CA GLU A 3 -5.87 -4.39 -5.71
C GLU A 3 -5.60 -3.84 -7.13
N ILE A 4 -4.47 -4.25 -7.75
CA ILE A 4 -4.15 -3.89 -9.14
C ILE A 4 -5.21 -4.49 -10.07
N LEU A 5 -5.54 -5.76 -9.89
CA LEU A 5 -6.54 -6.45 -10.72
C LEU A 5 -7.93 -5.81 -10.56
N GLU A 6 -8.34 -5.46 -9.34
CA GLU A 6 -9.61 -4.77 -9.10
C GLU A 6 -9.67 -3.41 -9.80
N LYS A 7 -8.58 -2.63 -9.75
CA LYS A 7 -8.50 -1.34 -10.44
C LYS A 7 -8.55 -1.51 -11.96
N VAL A 8 -7.79 -2.46 -12.52
CA VAL A 8 -7.76 -2.72 -13.97
C VAL A 8 -9.10 -3.24 -14.48
N ALA A 9 -9.82 -4.06 -13.70
CA ALA A 9 -11.11 -4.64 -14.07
C ALA A 9 -12.20 -3.60 -14.37
N LYS A 10 -12.04 -2.36 -13.88
CA LYS A 10 -12.95 -1.24 -14.15
C LYS A 10 -12.83 -0.70 -15.58
N TYR A 11 -11.83 -1.14 -16.34
CA TYR A 11 -11.52 -0.64 -17.68
C TYR A 11 -11.49 -1.76 -18.72
N LYS A 12 -11.66 -1.40 -19.99
CA LYS A 12 -11.25 -2.29 -21.09
C LYS A 12 -9.73 -2.30 -21.13
N TYR A 13 -9.12 -3.47 -21.09
CA TYR A 13 -7.66 -3.63 -21.10
C TYR A 13 -7.20 -4.59 -22.19
N ASN A 14 -5.95 -4.40 -22.64
CA ASN A 14 -5.28 -5.36 -23.52
C ASN A 14 -4.59 -6.42 -22.65
N TYR A 15 -4.93 -7.69 -22.87
CA TYR A 15 -4.36 -8.80 -22.09
C TYR A 15 -2.84 -8.84 -22.12
N GLY A 16 -2.21 -8.66 -23.29
CA GLY A 16 -0.76 -8.73 -23.45
C GLY A 16 -0.05 -7.64 -22.65
N ILE A 17 -0.58 -6.41 -22.64
CA ILE A 17 -0.04 -5.30 -21.85
C ILE A 17 -0.12 -5.61 -20.35
N ILE A 18 -1.28 -6.09 -19.88
CA ILE A 18 -1.46 -6.43 -18.46
C ILE A 18 -0.56 -7.60 -18.05
N TYR A 19 -0.44 -8.63 -18.90
CA TYR A 19 0.45 -9.76 -18.66
C TYR A 19 1.89 -9.30 -18.45
N ILE A 20 2.45 -8.52 -19.39
CA ILE A 20 3.82 -8.01 -19.30
C ILE A 20 4.02 -7.18 -18.02
N GLY A 21 3.11 -6.26 -17.74
CA GLY A 21 3.20 -5.42 -16.54
C GLY A 21 3.19 -6.22 -15.24
N LEU A 22 2.32 -7.22 -15.13
CA LEU A 22 2.25 -8.08 -13.95
C LEU A 22 3.50 -8.98 -13.82
N SER A 23 4.02 -9.51 -14.93
CA SER A 23 5.25 -10.31 -14.94
C SER A 23 6.43 -9.51 -14.41
N VAL A 24 6.67 -8.30 -14.92
CA VAL A 24 7.78 -7.43 -14.47
C VAL A 24 7.65 -7.11 -12.98
N ILE A 25 6.43 -6.85 -12.48
CA ILE A 25 6.23 -6.62 -11.05
C ILE A 25 6.62 -7.86 -10.22
N GLN A 26 6.30 -9.07 -10.68
CA GLN A 26 6.69 -10.30 -9.95
C GLN A 26 8.19 -10.56 -10.00
N GLU A 27 8.84 -10.22 -11.10
CA GLU A 27 10.28 -10.45 -11.31
C GLU A 27 11.12 -9.44 -10.53
N GLU A 28 10.72 -8.17 -10.49
CA GLU A 28 11.51 -7.07 -9.92
C GLU A 28 11.21 -6.78 -8.45
N PHE A 29 10.00 -7.12 -7.95
CA PHE A 29 9.63 -6.84 -6.56
C PHE A 29 9.66 -8.08 -5.67
N LYS A 30 10.22 -7.90 -4.46
CA LYS A 30 10.14 -8.92 -3.42
C LYS A 30 8.81 -8.84 -2.66
N LEU A 31 8.03 -9.91 -2.73
CA LEU A 31 6.78 -10.02 -1.98
C LEU A 31 7.04 -10.08 -0.46
N THR A 32 6.29 -9.28 0.29
CA THR A 32 6.26 -9.29 1.76
C THR A 32 4.86 -9.60 2.27
N TYR A 33 4.76 -10.03 3.53
CA TYR A 33 3.51 -10.47 4.15
C TYR A 33 3.31 -9.79 5.50
N PRO A 34 2.06 -9.49 5.88
CA PRO A 34 1.76 -9.00 7.21
C PRO A 34 2.19 -10.02 8.27
N THR A 35 2.72 -9.52 9.38
CA THR A 35 2.94 -10.34 10.58
C THR A 35 1.63 -10.50 11.35
N VAL A 36 1.57 -11.46 12.29
CA VAL A 36 0.42 -11.57 13.21
C VAL A 36 0.12 -10.25 13.92
N LYS A 37 1.16 -9.52 14.33
CA LYS A 37 1.02 -8.18 14.93
C LYS A 37 0.48 -7.16 13.92
N GLY A 38 0.93 -7.21 12.67
CA GLY A 38 0.40 -6.38 11.59
C GLY A 38 -1.09 -6.61 11.36
N TYR A 39 -1.53 -7.87 11.26
CA TYR A 39 -2.96 -8.21 11.14
C TYR A 39 -3.80 -7.66 12.29
N LEU A 40 -3.35 -7.84 13.54
CA LEU A 40 -4.07 -7.34 14.71
C LEU A 40 -4.13 -5.81 14.74
N LYS A 41 -3.05 -5.12 14.34
CA LYS A 41 -3.04 -3.66 14.26
C LYS A 41 -3.99 -3.16 13.16
N ALA A 42 -4.00 -3.78 11.99
CA ALA A 42 -4.91 -3.42 10.91
C ALA A 42 -6.37 -3.60 11.35
N LEU A 43 -6.68 -4.70 12.05
CA LEU A 43 -8.01 -4.93 12.61
C LEU A 43 -8.41 -3.86 13.64
N LYS A 44 -7.47 -3.43 14.50
CA LYS A 44 -7.73 -2.34 15.45
C LYS A 44 -8.04 -1.04 14.70
N LEU A 45 -7.21 -0.62 13.75
CA LEU A 45 -7.44 0.60 12.96
C LEU A 45 -8.75 0.56 12.18
N LYS A 46 -9.15 -0.63 11.71
CA LYS A 46 -10.44 -0.88 11.08
C LYS A 46 -11.61 -0.64 12.05
N GLN A 47 -11.46 -0.99 13.32
CA GLN A 47 -12.45 -0.71 14.37
C GLN A 47 -12.50 0.78 14.73
N GLU A 48 -11.37 1.49 14.68
CA GLU A 48 -11.29 2.94 14.90
C GLU A 48 -11.93 3.76 13.77
N GLY A 49 -12.23 3.16 12.61
CA GLY A 49 -13.17 3.71 11.64
C GLY A 49 -12.71 3.75 10.18
N PHE A 50 -11.46 3.39 9.87
CA PHE A 50 -11.01 3.41 8.48
C PHE A 50 -11.57 2.24 7.67
N LYS A 51 -12.08 2.53 6.48
CA LYS A 51 -12.92 1.58 5.74
C LYS A 51 -12.13 0.58 4.90
N ASP A 52 -10.97 0.93 4.37
CA ASP A 52 -10.24 -0.01 3.52
C ASP A 52 -9.30 -0.88 4.34
N LEU A 53 -9.55 -2.19 4.38
CA LEU A 53 -8.69 -3.11 5.12
C LEU A 53 -7.37 -3.38 4.39
N ILE A 54 -7.36 -3.34 3.04
CA ILE A 54 -6.15 -3.60 2.27
C ILE A 54 -5.14 -2.48 2.54
N ASP A 55 -5.58 -1.22 2.52
CA ASP A 55 -4.71 -0.07 2.82
C ASP A 55 -4.13 -0.13 4.23
N LEU A 56 -4.95 -0.50 5.22
CA LEU A 56 -4.48 -0.71 6.59
C LEU A 56 -3.48 -1.87 6.69
N LEU A 57 -3.68 -2.94 5.93
CA LEU A 57 -2.73 -4.05 5.88
C LEU A 57 -1.41 -3.63 5.21
N LEU A 58 -1.45 -2.80 4.17
CA LEU A 58 -0.25 -2.28 3.52
C LEU A 58 0.54 -1.39 4.47
N TYR A 59 -0.11 -0.43 5.14
CA TYR A 59 0.51 0.44 6.14
C TYR A 59 1.09 -0.36 7.32
N THR A 60 0.32 -1.27 7.90
CA THR A 60 0.81 -2.03 9.06
C THR A 60 1.90 -3.02 8.68
N THR A 61 1.88 -3.57 7.48
CA THR A 61 2.95 -4.45 6.98
C THR A 61 4.24 -3.68 6.80
N SER A 62 4.19 -2.51 6.14
CA SER A 62 5.38 -1.69 5.95
C SER A 62 5.97 -1.23 7.29
N LEU A 63 5.12 -0.83 8.23
CA LEU A 63 5.54 -0.44 9.58
C LEU A 63 6.24 -1.57 10.32
N MET A 64 5.69 -2.80 10.30
CA MET A 64 6.26 -3.95 11.02
C MET A 64 7.58 -4.45 10.42
N HIS A 65 7.85 -4.14 9.16
CA HIS A 65 9.06 -4.53 8.45
C HIS A 65 10.05 -3.37 8.24
N ASN A 66 9.80 -2.21 8.84
CA ASN A 66 10.58 -0.97 8.64
C ASN A 66 10.79 -0.63 7.15
N LEU A 67 9.72 -0.78 6.35
CA LEU A 67 9.72 -0.44 4.93
C LEU A 67 9.06 0.91 4.72
N LEU A 68 9.56 1.66 3.74
CA LEU A 68 8.87 2.85 3.25
C LEU A 68 7.55 2.43 2.59
N PHE A 69 6.48 3.12 2.94
CA PHE A 69 5.15 2.95 2.41
C PHE A 69 4.83 4.10 1.45
N VAL A 70 4.97 3.82 0.16
CA VAL A 70 4.66 4.81 -0.88
C VAL A 70 3.16 4.84 -1.11
N THR A 71 2.54 6.01 -0.90
CA THR A 71 1.09 6.18 -1.09
C THR A 71 0.73 7.57 -1.64
N ARG A 72 -0.48 7.66 -2.22
CA ARG A 72 -1.15 8.92 -2.59
C ARG A 72 -2.40 9.18 -1.75
N ASP A 73 -2.75 8.26 -0.86
CA ASP A 73 -4.03 8.32 -0.15
C ASP A 73 -3.92 9.23 1.07
N ASN A 74 -4.22 10.52 0.86
CA ASN A 74 -4.25 11.49 1.96
C ASN A 74 -5.32 11.15 3.00
N ALA A 75 -6.44 10.52 2.64
CA ALA A 75 -7.47 10.16 3.61
C ALA A 75 -6.97 9.09 4.60
N LEU A 76 -6.14 8.15 4.13
CA LEU A 76 -5.44 7.21 4.99
C LEU A 76 -4.45 7.92 5.91
N VAL A 77 -3.61 8.80 5.35
CA VAL A 77 -2.58 9.50 6.15
C VAL A 77 -3.22 10.38 7.22
N ASP A 78 -4.20 11.20 6.85
CA ASP A 78 -4.95 12.07 7.77
C ASP A 78 -5.63 11.24 8.87
N PHE A 79 -6.21 10.08 8.52
CA PHE A 79 -6.79 9.17 9.50
C PHE A 79 -5.74 8.65 10.50
N LEU A 80 -4.59 8.17 10.01
CA LEU A 80 -3.51 7.67 10.87
C LEU A 80 -2.95 8.78 11.76
N GLU A 81 -2.75 9.98 11.21
CA GLU A 81 -2.30 11.16 11.96
C GLU A 81 -3.29 11.53 13.07
N SER A 82 -4.59 11.51 12.77
CA SER A 82 -5.64 11.84 13.75
C SER A 82 -5.66 10.90 14.96
N LEU A 83 -5.17 9.67 14.80
CA LEU A 83 -5.03 8.67 15.87
C LEU A 83 -3.66 8.71 16.57
N GLY A 84 -2.75 9.59 16.15
CA GLY A 84 -1.39 9.67 16.66
C GLY A 84 -0.53 8.46 16.30
N GLU A 85 -0.81 7.82 15.15
CA GLU A 85 -0.02 6.70 14.65
C GLU A 85 1.36 7.14 14.14
N ASN A 86 2.32 6.20 14.09
CA ASN A 86 3.64 6.49 13.55
C ASN A 86 3.57 6.60 12.01
N LEU A 87 3.99 7.75 11.47
CA LEU A 87 4.00 8.06 10.04
C LEU A 87 5.41 8.17 9.44
N GLU A 88 6.47 7.90 10.21
CA GLU A 88 7.87 8.02 9.77
C GLU A 88 8.20 7.11 8.58
N ASN A 89 7.45 6.04 8.41
CA ASN A 89 7.60 5.11 7.30
C ASN A 89 6.76 5.50 6.07
N ILE A 90 5.94 6.55 6.12
CA ILE A 90 5.14 6.99 4.97
C ILE A 90 5.99 7.87 4.05
N LEU A 91 5.85 7.65 2.75
CA LEU A 91 6.47 8.46 1.70
C LEU A 91 5.40 8.79 0.65
N TYR A 92 5.21 10.06 0.32
CA TYR A 92 4.28 10.42 -0.74
C TYR A 92 4.86 10.07 -2.11
N GLU A 93 3.99 9.74 -3.09
CA GLU A 93 4.44 9.41 -4.45
C GLU A 93 5.27 10.55 -5.07
N GLU A 94 4.87 11.80 -4.87
CA GLU A 94 5.57 12.98 -5.39
C GLU A 94 7.01 13.05 -4.83
N GLU A 95 7.16 12.86 -3.51
CA GLU A 95 8.47 12.83 -2.84
C GLU A 95 9.33 11.65 -3.32
N PHE A 96 8.71 10.49 -3.54
CA PHE A 96 9.40 9.33 -4.12
C PHE A 96 9.95 9.63 -5.52
N LEU A 97 9.14 10.25 -6.38
CA LEU A 97 9.54 10.61 -7.74
C LEU A 97 10.69 11.64 -7.73
N GLU A 98 10.60 12.68 -6.90
CA GLU A 98 11.66 13.69 -6.77
C GLU A 98 13.01 13.09 -6.34
N LYS A 99 12.97 12.09 -5.47
CA LYS A 99 14.15 11.47 -4.88
C LYS A 99 14.78 10.39 -5.76
N TYR A 100 13.98 9.65 -6.53
CA TYR A 100 14.44 8.42 -7.19
C TYR A 100 14.23 8.38 -8.71
N SER A 101 13.54 9.34 -9.31
CA SER A 101 13.25 9.35 -10.77
C SER A 101 14.14 10.31 -11.57
N LYS A 102 15.36 10.58 -11.09
CA LYS A 102 16.39 11.36 -11.81
C LYS A 102 17.39 10.46 -12.52
#